data_AF-A0A1H7ZMZ7-F1
#
_entry.id   AF-A0A1H7ZMZ7-F1
#
_cell.length_a   1.000
_cell.length_b   1.000
_cell.length_c   1.000
_cell.angle_alpha   90.00
_cell.angle_beta   90.00
_cell.angle_gamma   90.00
#
_symmetry.space_group_name_H-M   'P 1'
#
loop_
_entity.id
_entity.type
_entity.pdbx_description
1 polymer ?
#
loop_
_entity_poly.entity_id
_entity_poly.type
_entity_poly.pdbx_seq_one_letter_code
_entity_poly.pdbx_strand_id
1 'polypeptide(L)'
;MNKSMKTVAMILVAGMVLSLVGIAVLSTNQSRNTPSVNQGQNVRLTSNQQGVFNALARRYKCLCGDCTLGLYNCTCDSPKGAKEIKGFIKYNLAQGKTRGEVIKLVSSRYGMQPGY
;
A
#
# COMPACT_ATOMS: atom_id res chain seq x y z
N MET A 1 -57.66 11.63 -41.25
CA MET A 1 -57.42 13.09 -41.22
C MET A 1 -55.92 13.34 -41.20
N ASN A 2 -55.35 13.58 -42.38
CA ASN A 2 -53.93 13.87 -42.61
C ASN A 2 -53.78 15.35 -42.96
N LYS A 3 -53.31 16.15 -42.00
CA LYS A 3 -53.26 17.61 -42.15
C LYS A 3 -51.89 18.04 -42.69
N SER A 4 -51.93 18.55 -43.92
CA SER A 4 -51.21 19.70 -44.47
C SER A 4 -49.73 19.92 -44.05
N MET A 5 -48.77 19.76 -44.97
CA MET A 5 -48.30 20.75 -45.98
C MET A 5 -47.60 22.00 -45.40
N LYS A 6 -46.46 22.33 -46.06
CA LYS A 6 -45.65 23.57 -46.07
C LYS A 6 -44.40 23.53 -45.18
N THR A 7 -43.24 23.15 -45.70
CA THR A 7 -42.36 23.92 -46.60
C THR A 7 -41.85 25.22 -45.96
N VAL A 8 -40.59 25.14 -45.51
CA VAL A 8 -39.54 26.18 -45.59
C VAL A 8 -39.91 27.58 -45.11
N ALA A 9 -39.41 27.94 -43.93
CA ALA A 9 -39.11 29.32 -43.58
C ALA A 9 -37.84 29.36 -42.70
N MET A 10 -36.73 29.74 -43.35
CA MET A 10 -35.57 30.34 -42.72
C MET A 10 -36.00 31.48 -41.79
N ILE A 11 -35.59 31.46 -40.51
CA ILE A 11 -35.23 32.69 -39.79
C ILE A 11 -34.02 32.41 -38.91
N LEU A 12 -32.91 33.00 -39.33
CA LEU A 12 -31.70 33.27 -38.57
C LEU A 12 -32.05 34.00 -37.28
N VAL A 13 -31.71 33.42 -36.12
CA VAL A 13 -31.46 34.21 -34.92
C VAL A 13 -30.00 34.00 -34.55
N ALA A 14 -29.22 35.01 -34.93
CA ALA A 14 -27.94 35.32 -34.35
C ALA A 14 -28.08 35.35 -32.82
N GLY A 15 -27.28 34.54 -32.14
CA GLY A 15 -27.32 34.43 -30.69
C GLY A 15 -26.07 33.75 -30.20
N MET A 16 -24.92 34.39 -30.43
CA MET A 16 -23.70 34.18 -29.66
C MET A 16 -24.06 34.06 -28.17
N VAL A 17 -23.90 32.87 -27.58
CA VAL A 17 -23.39 32.78 -26.22
C VAL A 17 -22.38 31.66 -26.18
N LEU A 18 -21.13 32.09 -26.18
CA LEU A 18 -19.95 31.35 -25.77
C LEU A 18 -20.25 30.52 -24.53
N SER A 19 -20.19 29.21 -24.66
CA SER A 19 -19.77 28.34 -23.57
C SER A 19 -18.92 27.24 -24.19
N LEU A 20 -17.74 27.67 -24.65
CA LEU A 20 -16.55 26.82 -24.60
C LEU A 20 -16.42 26.43 -23.13
N VAL A 21 -17.02 25.30 -22.76
CA VAL A 21 -16.77 24.61 -21.51
C VAL A 21 -15.36 24.03 -21.63
N GLY A 22 -14.38 24.93 -21.59
CA GLY A 22 -13.01 24.63 -21.25
C GLY A 22 -13.00 24.34 -19.76
N ILE A 23 -13.47 23.16 -19.37
CA ILE A 23 -13.05 22.61 -18.09
C ILE A 23 -11.60 22.21 -18.31
N ALA A 24 -10.71 23.16 -18.05
CA ALA A 24 -9.37 22.83 -17.62
C ALA A 24 -9.55 21.83 -16.48
N VAL A 25 -9.24 20.56 -16.75
CA VAL A 25 -9.07 19.56 -15.72
C VAL A 25 -7.90 20.09 -14.89
N LEU A 26 -8.20 20.89 -13.87
CA LEU A 26 -7.28 21.14 -12.77
C LEU A 26 -7.00 19.75 -12.22
N SER A 27 -5.91 19.18 -12.71
CA SER A 27 -5.17 18.15 -12.01
C SER A 27 -4.68 18.83 -10.74
N THR A 28 -5.57 18.92 -9.75
CA THR A 28 -5.17 19.08 -8.37
C THR A 28 -4.16 17.99 -8.18
N ASN A 29 -2.93 18.43 -7.94
CA ASN A 29 -1.79 17.62 -7.58
C ASN A 29 -2.12 17.05 -6.19
N GLN A 30 -3.11 16.16 -6.15
CA GLN A 30 -3.37 15.30 -5.04
C GLN A 30 -2.17 14.38 -5.04
N SER A 31 -1.15 14.84 -4.32
CA SER A 31 -0.17 13.99 -3.68
C SER A 31 -0.98 12.87 -3.04
N ARG A 32 -1.18 11.81 -3.82
CA ARG A 32 -1.47 10.51 -3.28
C ARG A 32 -0.23 10.23 -2.46
N ASN A 33 -0.31 10.55 -1.18
CA ASN A 33 0.32 9.77 -0.14
C ASN A 33 -0.26 8.35 -0.23
N THR A 34 -0.07 7.67 -1.36
CA THR A 34 0.15 6.24 -1.36
C THR A 34 1.43 6.07 -0.57
N PRO A 35 1.42 5.37 0.58
CA PRO A 35 2.64 4.86 1.15
C PRO A 35 3.23 3.96 0.06
N SER A 36 4.19 4.50 -0.69
CA SER A 36 5.03 3.69 -1.55
C SER A 36 5.72 2.72 -0.60
N VAL A 37 5.26 1.47 -0.60
CA VAL A 37 5.96 0.37 0.04
C VAL A 37 7.23 0.15 -0.77
N ASN A 38 8.20 1.05 -0.56
CA ASN A 38 9.57 0.90 -0.98
C ASN A 38 10.19 -0.12 -0.03
N GLN A 39 10.04 -1.38 -0.42
CA GLN A 39 10.80 -2.50 0.13
C GLN A 39 12.29 -2.17 -0.04
N GLY A 40 12.93 -1.73 1.05
CA GLY A 40 14.34 -1.32 1.03
C GLY A 40 14.69 -0.17 1.98
N GLN A 41 13.72 0.49 2.62
CA GLN A 41 14.07 1.56 3.55
C GLN A 41 14.75 1.00 4.81
N ASN A 42 15.92 1.56 5.13
CA ASN A 42 16.68 1.32 6.35
C ASN A 42 15.88 1.87 7.54
N VAL A 43 14.87 1.13 7.98
CA VAL A 43 14.01 1.52 9.10
C VAL A 43 14.84 1.47 10.38
N ARG A 44 15.22 2.64 10.89
CA ARG A 44 15.94 2.78 12.16
C ARG A 44 14.94 2.65 13.32
N LEU A 45 15.09 1.58 14.10
CA LEU A 45 14.32 1.36 15.32
C LEU A 45 14.95 2.10 16.50
N THR A 46 14.13 2.55 17.44
CA THR A 46 14.59 2.97 18.77
C THR A 46 15.11 1.78 19.57
N SER A 47 15.87 2.02 20.65
CA SER A 47 16.39 0.94 21.51
C SER A 47 15.29 0.03 22.07
N ASN A 48 14.14 0.60 22.44
CA ASN A 48 12.98 -0.19 22.90
C ASN A 48 12.40 -1.05 21.77
N GLN A 49 12.17 -0.47 20.61
CA GLN A 49 11.67 -1.19 19.44
C GLN A 49 12.65 -2.28 18.98
N GLN A 50 13.96 -2.05 19.09
CA GLN A 50 14.98 -3.04 18.78
C GLN A 50 14.90 -4.25 19.71
N GLY A 51 14.64 -4.02 21.01
CA GLY A 51 14.37 -5.08 21.98
C GLY A 51 13.14 -5.92 21.60
N VAL A 52 12.05 -5.25 21.22
CA VAL A 52 10.81 -5.93 20.77
C VAL A 52 11.05 -6.71 19.47
N PHE A 53 11.77 -6.12 18.50
CA PHE A 53 12.14 -6.79 17.26
C PHE A 53 12.95 -8.07 17.54
N ASN A 54 13.97 -7.99 18.38
CA ASN A 54 14.81 -9.14 18.72
C ASN A 54 13.97 -10.26 19.38
N ALA A 55 13.07 -9.90 20.29
CA ALA A 55 12.18 -10.86 20.95
C ALA A 55 11.21 -11.54 19.97
N LEU A 56 10.64 -10.79 19.03
CA LEU A 56 9.77 -11.34 17.99
C LEU A 56 10.56 -12.26 17.04
N ALA A 57 11.67 -11.77 16.49
CA ALA A 57 12.45 -12.51 15.50
C ALA A 57 13.02 -13.83 16.03
N ARG A 58 13.28 -13.94 17.35
CA ARG A 58 13.75 -15.18 17.98
C ARG A 58 12.67 -16.27 18.09
N ARG A 59 11.39 -15.90 18.02
CA ARG A 59 10.24 -16.82 18.16
C ARG A 59 9.73 -17.39 16.84
N TYR A 60 10.27 -16.94 15.71
CA TYR A 60 9.85 -17.40 14.38
C TYR A 60 10.94 -18.21 13.71
N LYS A 61 10.53 -19.15 12.86
CA LYS A 61 11.39 -19.80 11.88
C LYS A 61 11.37 -19.02 10.56
N CYS A 62 12.43 -19.12 9.78
CA CYS A 62 12.39 -18.59 8.42
C CYS A 62 11.47 -19.46 7.55
N LEU A 63 10.65 -18.84 6.68
CA LEU A 63 9.72 -19.56 5.80
C LEU A 63 10.24 -19.74 4.37
N CYS A 64 11.51 -19.42 4.10
CA CYS A 64 12.04 -19.52 2.73
C CYS A 64 12.12 -20.96 2.19
N GLY A 65 11.89 -21.99 3.00
CA GLY A 65 11.97 -23.40 2.60
C GLY A 65 13.38 -23.98 2.58
N ASP A 66 14.39 -23.15 2.27
CA ASP A 66 15.78 -23.62 2.13
C ASP A 66 16.62 -23.51 3.42
N CYS A 67 16.20 -22.66 4.37
CA CYS A 67 16.95 -22.41 5.59
C CYS A 67 16.37 -23.17 6.77
N THR A 68 17.23 -23.85 7.53
CA THR A 68 16.87 -24.47 8.82
C THR A 68 16.95 -23.50 10.01
N LEU A 69 17.41 -22.27 9.74
CA LEU A 69 17.66 -21.24 10.75
C LEU A 69 16.37 -20.59 11.27
N GLY A 70 16.40 -20.18 12.55
CA GLY A 70 15.42 -19.25 13.10
C GLY A 70 15.46 -17.90 12.39
N LEU A 71 14.32 -17.20 12.35
CA LEU A 71 14.17 -15.92 11.67
C LEU A 71 15.24 -14.92 12.14
N TYR A 72 15.51 -14.83 13.45
CA TYR A 72 16.56 -13.94 13.99
C TYR A 72 17.94 -14.13 13.33
N ASN A 73 18.39 -15.37 13.13
CA ASN A 73 19.72 -15.69 12.60
C ASN A 73 19.76 -15.76 11.06
N CYS A 74 18.62 -15.98 10.41
CA CYS A 74 18.58 -16.13 8.96
C CYS A 74 18.73 -14.79 8.23
N THR A 75 19.45 -14.75 7.12
CA THR A 75 19.70 -13.53 6.31
C THR A 75 19.28 -13.69 4.84
N CYS A 76 18.57 -14.78 4.51
CA CYS A 76 18.18 -15.08 3.13
C CYS A 76 17.23 -14.02 2.56
N ASP A 77 17.30 -13.89 1.23
CA ASP A 77 16.51 -12.96 0.43
C ASP A 77 15.53 -13.69 -0.51
N SER A 78 15.26 -14.97 -0.24
CA SER A 78 14.27 -15.74 -0.98
C SER A 78 12.87 -15.17 -0.73
N PRO A 79 11.87 -15.45 -1.59
CA PRO A 79 10.48 -15.08 -1.35
C PRO A 79 10.00 -15.56 0.02
N LYS A 80 9.32 -14.68 0.78
CA LYS A 80 8.93 -14.96 2.19
C LYS A 80 10.12 -15.31 3.10
N GLY A 81 11.32 -14.88 2.71
CA GLY A 81 12.56 -15.12 3.43
C GLY A 81 12.81 -14.13 4.55
N ALA A 82 13.98 -14.25 5.17
CA ALA A 82 14.28 -13.55 6.40
C ALA A 82 14.35 -12.04 6.21
N LYS A 83 14.91 -11.54 5.10
CA LYS A 83 14.95 -10.09 4.83
C LYS A 83 13.55 -9.50 4.73
N GLU A 84 12.67 -10.14 3.98
CA GLU A 84 11.29 -9.69 3.79
C GLU A 84 10.54 -9.65 5.13
N ILE A 85 10.54 -10.77 5.87
CA ILE A 85 9.79 -10.88 7.12
C ILE A 85 10.37 -9.92 8.17
N LYS A 86 11.70 -9.83 8.32
CA LYS A 86 12.33 -8.86 9.23
C LYS A 86 12.00 -7.43 8.85
N GLY A 87 12.02 -7.11 7.55
CA GLY A 87 11.63 -5.81 7.03
C GLY A 87 10.19 -5.48 7.40
N PHE A 88 9.26 -6.42 7.23
CA PHE A 88 7.87 -6.26 7.62
C PHE A 88 7.70 -6.03 9.12
N ILE A 89 8.38 -6.78 9.98
CA ILE A 89 8.35 -6.59 11.44
C ILE A 89 8.90 -5.20 11.81
N LYS A 90 10.09 -4.83 11.29
CA LYS A 90 10.72 -3.53 11.56
C LYS A 90 9.84 -2.38 11.12
N TYR A 91 9.27 -2.46 9.92
CA TYR A 91 8.35 -1.45 9.40
C TYR A 91 7.19 -1.22 10.37
N ASN A 92 6.48 -2.28 10.77
CA ASN A 92 5.33 -2.13 11.65
C ASN A 92 5.70 -1.62 13.05
N LEU A 93 6.84 -2.04 13.60
CA LEU A 93 7.32 -1.49 14.87
C LEU A 93 7.64 0.01 14.75
N ALA A 94 8.24 0.45 13.65
CA ALA A 94 8.50 1.86 13.39
C ALA A 94 7.22 2.70 13.19
N GLN A 95 6.15 2.08 12.69
CA GLN A 95 4.80 2.68 12.66
C GLN A 95 4.10 2.72 14.04
N GLY A 96 4.82 2.39 15.12
CA GLY A 96 4.28 2.43 16.48
C GLY A 96 3.41 1.23 16.86
N LYS A 97 3.38 0.16 16.05
CA LYS A 97 2.62 -1.05 16.39
C LYS A 97 3.22 -1.75 17.59
N THR A 98 2.36 -2.20 18.49
CA THR A 98 2.73 -2.99 19.65
C THR A 98 3.17 -4.40 19.25
N ARG A 99 3.88 -5.09 20.15
CA ARG A 99 4.28 -6.49 19.97
C ARG A 99 3.10 -7.39 19.55
N GLY A 100 1.95 -7.24 20.20
CA GLY A 100 0.76 -8.05 19.93
C GLY A 100 0.15 -7.79 18.56
N GLU A 101 0.07 -6.53 18.14
CA GLU A 101 -0.39 -6.17 16.80
C GLU A 101 0.54 -6.70 15.73
N VAL A 102 1.86 -6.59 15.92
CA VAL A 102 2.83 -7.14 14.96
C VAL A 102 2.71 -8.65 14.84
N ILE A 103 2.49 -9.39 15.94
CA ILE A 103 2.23 -10.85 15.88
C ILE A 103 1.00 -11.14 15.03
N LYS A 104 -0.10 -10.41 15.23
CA LYS A 104 -1.33 -10.58 14.42
C LYS A 104 -1.08 -10.30 12.94
N LEU A 105 -0.35 -9.23 12.63
CA LEU A 105 0.00 -8.86 11.25
C LEU A 105 0.91 -9.90 10.59
N VAL A 106 1.91 -10.41 11.32
CA VAL A 106 2.81 -11.47 10.84
C VAL A 106 2.05 -12.77 10.60
N SER A 107 1.19 -13.18 11.54
CA SER A 107 0.33 -14.36 11.39
C SER A 107 -0.62 -14.22 10.21
N SER A 108 -1.27 -13.08 10.05
CA SER A 108 -2.18 -12.82 8.92
C SER A 108 -1.46 -12.82 7.57
N ARG A 109 -0.26 -12.24 7.48
CA ARG A 109 0.48 -12.12 6.21
C ARG A 109 1.22 -13.39 5.81
N TYR A 110 1.76 -14.12 6.79
CA TYR A 110 2.69 -15.23 6.55
C TYR A 110 2.22 -16.58 7.10
N GLY A 111 1.08 -16.63 7.80
CA GLY A 111 0.58 -17.85 8.46
C GLY A 111 1.42 -18.31 9.64
N MET A 112 2.33 -17.48 10.15
CA MET A 112 3.26 -17.85 11.21
C MET A 112 2.70 -17.57 12.59
N GLN A 113 2.82 -18.54 13.48
CA GLN A 113 2.65 -18.34 14.92
C GLN A 113 4.00 -18.35 15.63
N PRO A 114 4.20 -17.52 16.67
CA PRO A 114 5.42 -17.57 17.45
C PRO A 114 5.50 -18.90 18.18
N GLY A 115 6.59 -19.64 17.98
CA GLY A 115 6.93 -20.83 18.77
C GLY A 115 7.65 -20.40 20.04
N TYR A 116 7.23 -20.95 21.19
CA TYR A 116 7.89 -20.78 22.48
C TYR A 116 8.81 -21.97 22.75
#